data_AF-A0A932R8M2-F1
#
_entry.id   AF-A0A932R8M2-F1
#
_cell.length_a   1.000
_cell.length_b   1.000
_cell.length_c   1.000
_cell.angle_alpha   90.00
_cell.angle_beta   90.00
_cell.angle_gamma   90.00
#
_symmetry.space_group_name_H-M   'P 1'
#
loop_
_entity.id
_entity.type
_entity.pdbx_description
1 polymer ?
#
loop_
_entity_poly.entity_id
_entity_poly.type
_entity_poly.pdbx_seq_one_letter_code
_entity_poly.pdbx_strand_id
1 'polypeptide(L)'
;HPFWYSSLLPVFFFLSAIAVGLAMTIFESSMSAKHFGRQLELPIIQELGRVLLVVLAVYGILRFEDLLRRGVLKLTLKPGYEMYLFWLEMGLSVIVPLLLLTQKRIRNSAGGLYVTAVLVVLGFITNRLNVSITGLEASAGVRYIPKWTELAITGAIIAAGFALFGLATKYLPIFPAEEHGALAEPEAVARAGVLSHAGD
;
A
#
# COMPACT_ATOMS: atom_id res chain seq x y z
N HIS A 1 2.67 -25.37 5.94
CA HIS A 1 1.76 -25.50 7.09
C HIS A 1 0.31 -25.16 6.69
N PRO A 2 -0.74 -25.81 7.28
CA PRO A 2 -2.14 -25.61 6.89
C PRO A 2 -2.65 -24.16 6.81
N PHE A 3 -2.11 -23.23 7.61
CA PHE A 3 -2.52 -21.82 7.57
C PHE A 3 -2.06 -21.03 6.34
N TRP A 4 -0.93 -21.40 5.73
CA TRP A 4 -0.35 -20.63 4.61
C TRP A 4 -0.42 -21.37 3.28
N TYR A 5 -0.48 -22.70 3.28
CA TYR A 5 -0.56 -23.46 2.04
C TYR A 5 -2.01 -23.69 1.63
N SER A 6 -2.53 -23.00 0.60
CA SER A 6 -3.86 -23.23 0.01
C SER A 6 -3.78 -23.26 -1.53
N SER A 7 -4.69 -23.97 -2.18
CA SER A 7 -4.88 -23.94 -3.64
C SER A 7 -5.15 -22.51 -4.17
N LEU A 8 -5.63 -21.60 -3.32
CA LEU A 8 -5.89 -20.19 -3.63
C LEU A 8 -4.70 -19.25 -3.40
N LEU A 9 -3.51 -19.78 -3.07
CA LEU A 9 -2.30 -18.98 -2.87
C LEU A 9 -2.00 -17.96 -3.99
N PRO A 10 -2.09 -18.32 -5.29
CA PRO A 10 -1.84 -17.36 -6.38
C PRO A 10 -2.78 -16.15 -6.33
N VAL A 11 -4.04 -16.36 -5.96
CA VAL A 11 -5.05 -15.29 -5.86
C VAL A 11 -4.73 -14.35 -4.69
N PHE A 12 -4.34 -14.91 -3.54
CA PHE A 12 -3.91 -14.11 -2.38
C PHE A 12 -2.66 -13.28 -2.70
N PHE A 13 -1.71 -13.84 -3.43
CA PHE A 13 -0.52 -13.09 -3.86
C PHE A 13 -0.83 -11.98 -4.85
N PHE A 14 -1.77 -12.20 -5.76
CA PHE A 14 -2.19 -11.17 -6.71
C PHE A 14 -2.92 -10.00 -6.02
N LEU A 15 -3.91 -10.31 -5.16
CA LEU A 15 -4.66 -9.29 -4.43
C LEU A 15 -3.77 -8.48 -3.47
N SER A 16 -2.86 -9.15 -2.79
CA SER A 16 -1.90 -8.49 -1.91
C SER A 16 -0.89 -7.63 -2.67
N ALA A 17 -0.50 -8.01 -3.90
CA ALA A 17 0.31 -7.18 -4.79
C ALA A 17 -0.41 -5.89 -5.20
N ILE A 18 -1.72 -5.96 -5.50
CA ILE A 18 -2.54 -4.77 -5.78
C ILE A 18 -2.62 -3.88 -4.53
N ALA A 19 -2.91 -4.46 -3.37
CA ALA A 19 -3.03 -3.72 -2.12
C ALA A 19 -1.73 -3.00 -1.74
N VAL A 20 -0.58 -3.68 -1.83
CA VAL A 20 0.73 -3.06 -1.53
C VAL A 20 1.11 -2.01 -2.56
N GLY A 21 0.77 -2.20 -3.84
CA GLY A 21 0.99 -1.18 -4.87
C GLY A 21 0.26 0.12 -4.56
N LEU A 22 -1.05 0.04 -4.26
CA LEU A 22 -1.85 1.19 -3.86
C LEU A 22 -1.33 1.85 -2.57
N ALA A 23 -0.96 1.04 -1.58
CA ALA A 23 -0.37 1.54 -0.34
C ALA A 23 0.97 2.26 -0.57
N MET A 24 1.84 1.71 -1.42
CA MET A 24 3.12 2.35 -1.77
C MET A 24 2.92 3.67 -2.51
N THR A 25 1.96 3.76 -3.44
CA THR A 25 1.64 5.03 -4.10
C THR A 25 1.16 6.10 -3.11
N ILE A 26 0.31 5.72 -2.14
CA ILE A 26 -0.14 6.63 -1.07
C ILE A 26 1.05 7.07 -0.20
N PHE A 27 1.93 6.13 0.16
CA PHE A 27 3.13 6.38 0.96
C PHE A 27 4.08 7.36 0.27
N GLU A 28 4.45 7.09 -0.98
CA GLU A 28 5.37 7.92 -1.77
C GLU A 28 4.79 9.30 -2.04
N SER A 29 3.50 9.40 -2.39
CA SER A 29 2.81 10.68 -2.59
C SER A 29 2.81 11.52 -1.30
N SER A 30 2.52 10.90 -0.16
CA SER A 30 2.52 11.57 1.15
C SER A 30 3.93 12.03 1.57
N MET A 31 4.95 11.22 1.31
CA MET A 31 6.34 11.55 1.62
C MET A 31 6.88 12.64 0.69
N SER A 32 6.57 12.57 -0.59
CA SER A 32 6.94 13.56 -1.60
C SER A 32 6.33 14.93 -1.28
N ALA A 33 5.04 15.02 -0.97
CA ALA A 33 4.43 16.30 -0.61
C ALA A 33 5.06 16.92 0.65
N LYS A 34 5.43 16.09 1.64
CA LYS A 34 6.10 16.54 2.85
C LYS A 34 7.53 17.04 2.58
N HIS A 35 8.26 16.41 1.66
CA HIS A 35 9.65 16.76 1.35
C HIS A 35 9.77 17.93 0.36
N PHE A 36 8.89 18.01 -0.62
CA PHE A 36 8.89 19.04 -1.67
C PHE A 36 8.01 20.26 -1.34
N GLY A 37 7.29 20.25 -0.21
CA GLY A 37 6.39 21.34 0.18
C GLY A 37 5.24 21.60 -0.79
N ARG A 38 4.95 20.65 -1.69
CA ARG A 38 3.88 20.74 -2.69
C ARG A 38 2.53 20.42 -2.04
N GLN A 39 1.46 21.00 -2.58
CA GLN A 39 0.10 20.67 -2.13
C GLN A 39 -0.15 19.19 -2.42
N LEU A 40 -0.39 18.41 -1.37
CA LEU A 40 -0.79 17.03 -1.50
C LEU A 40 -2.15 17.00 -2.21
N GLU A 41 -2.24 16.28 -3.33
CA GLU A 41 -3.52 16.07 -4.02
C GLU A 41 -4.40 15.11 -3.22
N LEU A 42 -4.94 15.63 -2.11
CA LEU A 42 -5.83 14.91 -1.20
C LEU A 42 -6.98 14.19 -1.93
N PRO A 43 -7.62 14.75 -2.98
CA PRO A 43 -8.67 14.04 -3.70
C PRO A 43 -8.18 12.72 -4.30
N ILE A 44 -7.00 12.70 -4.92
CA ILE A 44 -6.44 11.48 -5.54
C ILE A 44 -6.12 10.43 -4.47
N ILE A 45 -5.48 10.82 -3.37
CA ILE A 45 -5.09 9.87 -2.32
C ILE A 45 -6.31 9.33 -1.58
N GLN A 46 -7.36 10.14 -1.44
CA GLN A 46 -8.64 9.71 -0.91
C GLN A 46 -9.30 8.65 -1.81
N GLU A 47 -9.24 8.83 -3.13
CA GLU A 47 -9.72 7.83 -4.08
C GLU A 47 -8.90 6.55 -4.03
N LEU A 48 -7.58 6.64 -4.01
CA LEU A 48 -6.69 5.48 -3.82
C LEU A 48 -7.00 4.75 -2.51
N GLY A 49 -7.25 5.47 -1.42
CA GLY A 49 -7.67 4.90 -0.14
C GLY A 49 -9.02 4.17 -0.20
N ARG A 50 -9.97 4.63 -1.04
CA ARG A 50 -11.25 3.92 -1.26
C ARG A 50 -11.03 2.63 -2.03
N VAL A 51 -10.20 2.65 -3.08
CA VAL A 51 -9.85 1.46 -3.85
C VAL A 51 -9.11 0.46 -2.96
N LEU A 52 -8.15 0.93 -2.16
CA LEU A 52 -7.41 0.12 -1.20
C LEU A 52 -8.34 -0.57 -0.20
N LEU A 53 -9.35 0.13 0.33
CA LEU A 53 -10.36 -0.46 1.20
C LEU A 53 -11.10 -1.62 0.54
N VAL A 54 -11.53 -1.44 -0.72
CA VAL A 54 -12.26 -2.50 -1.45
C VAL A 54 -11.36 -3.70 -1.69
N VAL A 55 -10.11 -3.49 -2.12
CA VAL A 55 -9.14 -4.57 -2.34
C VAL A 55 -8.85 -5.33 -1.05
N LEU A 56 -8.64 -4.63 0.07
CA LEU A 56 -8.43 -5.25 1.39
C LEU A 56 -9.66 -6.00 1.89
N ALA A 57 -10.86 -5.48 1.64
CA ALA A 57 -12.11 -6.16 1.99
C ALA A 57 -12.28 -7.46 1.20
N VAL A 58 -12.06 -7.42 -0.12
CA VAL A 58 -12.10 -8.62 -0.98
C VAL A 58 -11.05 -9.65 -0.55
N TYR A 59 -9.82 -9.20 -0.30
CA TYR A 59 -8.76 -10.07 0.22
C TYR A 59 -9.15 -10.70 1.56
N GLY A 60 -9.68 -9.91 2.49
CA GLY A 60 -10.11 -10.37 3.80
C GLY A 60 -11.26 -11.39 3.74
N ILE A 61 -12.27 -11.15 2.89
CA ILE A 61 -13.40 -12.07 2.68
C ILE A 61 -12.91 -13.40 2.12
N LEU A 62 -12.12 -13.37 1.05
CA LEU A 62 -11.58 -14.58 0.44
C LEU A 62 -10.69 -15.36 1.42
N ARG A 63 -9.91 -14.64 2.24
CA ARG A 63 -9.05 -15.25 3.25
C ARG A 63 -9.88 -15.93 4.33
N PHE A 64 -10.96 -15.30 4.78
CA PHE A 64 -11.88 -15.87 5.76
C PHE A 64 -12.63 -17.09 5.21
N GLU A 65 -13.08 -17.03 3.95
CA GLU A 65 -13.75 -18.13 3.27
C GLU A 65 -12.82 -19.35 3.09
N ASP A 66 -11.56 -19.12 2.70
CA ASP A 66 -10.55 -20.19 2.61
C ASP A 66 -10.37 -20.90 3.97
N LEU A 67 -10.28 -20.14 5.06
CA LEU A 67 -10.14 -20.70 6.41
C LEU A 67 -11.38 -21.49 6.86
N LEU A 68 -12.58 -21.02 6.50
CA LEU A 68 -13.85 -21.71 6.75
C LEU A 68 -13.92 -23.04 6.01
N ARG A 69 -13.72 -23.02 4.68
CA ARG A 69 -13.80 -24.21 3.82
C ARG A 69 -12.81 -25.29 4.23
N ARG A 70 -11.64 -24.88 4.73
CA ARG A 70 -10.56 -25.79 5.13
C ARG A 70 -10.69 -26.28 6.58
N GLY A 71 -11.68 -25.80 7.34
CA GLY A 71 -11.93 -26.21 8.72
C GLY A 71 -10.80 -25.88 9.71
N VAL A 72 -9.82 -25.08 9.28
CA VAL A 72 -8.61 -24.73 10.06
C VAL A 72 -8.85 -23.63 11.10
N LEU A 73 -10.06 -23.07 11.16
CA LEU A 73 -10.49 -22.14 12.23
C LEU A 73 -10.32 -22.73 13.63
N LYS A 74 -10.39 -24.05 13.78
CA LYS A 74 -10.14 -24.70 15.08
C LYS A 74 -8.67 -24.63 15.49
N LEU A 75 -7.74 -24.54 14.53
CA LEU A 75 -6.32 -24.35 14.82
C LEU A 75 -6.01 -22.89 15.21
N THR A 76 -6.76 -21.89 14.74
CA THR A 76 -6.56 -20.48 15.13
C THR A 76 -6.93 -20.19 16.59
N LEU A 77 -7.58 -21.15 17.26
CA LEU A 77 -7.94 -21.10 18.68
C LEU A 77 -7.00 -21.94 19.56
N LYS A 78 -6.09 -22.74 18.97
CA LYS A 78 -5.10 -23.50 19.73
C LYS A 78 -3.87 -22.61 19.96
N PRO A 79 -3.45 -22.39 21.22
CA PRO A 79 -2.26 -21.61 21.51
C PRO A 79 -1.03 -22.25 20.87
N GLY A 80 -0.35 -21.49 20.01
CA GLY A 80 0.86 -21.93 19.33
C GLY A 80 1.56 -20.75 18.67
N TYR A 81 2.86 -20.87 18.41
CA TYR A 81 3.67 -19.82 17.76
C TYR A 81 3.05 -19.35 16.42
N GLU A 82 2.54 -20.30 15.65
CA GLU A 82 1.91 -20.06 14.34
C GLU A 82 0.60 -19.29 14.44
N MET A 83 -0.17 -19.48 15.53
CA MET A 83 -1.39 -18.73 15.81
C MET A 83 -1.06 -17.25 16.00
N TYR A 84 -0.02 -16.93 16.80
CA TYR A 84 0.39 -15.54 17.03
C TYR A 84 0.90 -14.86 15.75
N LEU A 85 1.71 -15.56 14.94
CA LEU A 85 2.16 -15.04 13.64
C LEU A 85 1.00 -14.78 12.68
N PHE A 86 0.02 -15.70 12.65
CA PHE A 86 -1.16 -15.55 11.81
C PHE A 86 -2.05 -14.37 12.26
N TRP A 87 -2.27 -14.20 13.57
CA TRP A 87 -3.03 -13.05 14.10
C TRP A 87 -2.30 -11.73 13.92
N LEU A 88 -0.97 -11.71 14.09
CA LEU A 88 -0.15 -10.54 13.81
C LEU A 88 -0.28 -10.12 12.34
N GLU A 89 -0.16 -11.09 11.43
CA GLU A 89 -0.30 -10.90 9.99
C GLU A 89 -1.70 -10.39 9.63
N MET A 90 -2.76 -11.08 10.07
CA MET A 90 -4.15 -10.67 9.80
C MET A 90 -4.48 -9.30 10.41
N GLY A 91 -3.94 -9.03 11.61
CA GLY A 91 -4.05 -7.76 12.30
C GLY A 91 -3.46 -6.61 11.48
N LEU A 92 -2.18 -6.73 11.11
CA LEU A 92 -1.44 -5.68 10.41
C LEU A 92 -1.86 -5.50 8.95
N SER A 93 -2.11 -6.59 8.23
CA SER A 93 -2.37 -6.53 6.79
C SER A 93 -3.82 -6.25 6.43
N VAL A 94 -4.78 -6.69 7.25
CA VAL A 94 -6.21 -6.63 6.91
C VAL A 94 -7.02 -5.91 7.97
N ILE A 95 -7.04 -6.42 9.20
CA ILE A 95 -8.02 -5.98 10.22
C ILE A 95 -7.81 -4.51 10.58
N VAL A 96 -6.60 -4.12 10.96
CA VAL A 96 -6.31 -2.75 11.38
C VAL A 96 -6.47 -1.78 10.19
N PRO A 97 -5.86 -2.00 9.01
CA PRO A 97 -6.06 -1.11 7.87
C PRO A 97 -7.52 -0.97 7.43
N LEU A 98 -8.30 -2.06 7.45
CA LEU A 98 -9.70 -2.05 7.06
C LEU A 98 -10.56 -1.23 8.04
N LEU A 99 -10.33 -1.38 9.35
CA LEU A 99 -11.00 -0.57 10.37
C LEU A 99 -10.64 0.92 10.22
N LEU A 100 -9.37 1.23 10.00
CA LEU A 100 -8.90 2.60 9.79
C LEU A 100 -9.53 3.24 8.54
N LEU A 101 -9.55 2.54 7.41
CA LEU A 101 -10.09 3.07 6.15
C LEU A 101 -11.63 3.18 6.13
N THR A 102 -12.33 2.38 6.94
CA THR A 102 -13.79 2.47 7.10
C THR A 102 -14.18 3.80 7.74
N GLN A 103 -13.31 4.36 8.59
CA GLN A 103 -13.55 5.63 9.25
C GLN A 103 -13.30 6.81 8.29
N LYS A 104 -14.38 7.53 7.92
CA LYS A 104 -14.34 8.71 7.03
C LYS A 104 -13.31 9.76 7.47
N ARG A 105 -13.11 9.93 8.79
CA ARG A 105 -12.14 10.88 9.37
C ARG A 105 -10.69 10.55 8.99
N ILE A 106 -10.34 9.27 8.95
CA ILE A 106 -9.00 8.79 8.63
C ILE A 106 -8.80 8.80 7.12
N ARG A 107 -9.81 8.36 6.37
CA ARG A 107 -9.78 8.39 4.90
C ARG A 107 -9.68 9.79 4.33
N ASN A 108 -10.21 10.81 5.01
CA ASN A 108 -10.12 12.20 4.56
C ASN A 108 -8.86 12.93 5.08
N SER A 109 -8.02 12.27 5.86
CA SER A 109 -6.81 12.86 6.45
C SER A 109 -5.56 12.27 5.80
N ALA A 110 -4.63 13.13 5.36
CA ALA A 110 -3.33 12.73 4.83
C ALA A 110 -2.56 11.82 5.80
N GLY A 111 -2.51 12.20 7.08
CA GLY A 111 -1.81 11.44 8.10
C GLY A 111 -2.46 10.07 8.35
N GLY A 112 -3.79 10.00 8.31
CA GLY A 112 -4.53 8.75 8.46
C GLY A 112 -4.28 7.77 7.32
N LEU A 113 -4.32 8.26 6.08
CA LEU A 113 -4.00 7.48 4.88
C LEU A 113 -2.55 7.01 4.87
N TYR A 114 -1.60 7.86 5.26
CA TYR A 114 -0.18 7.51 5.39
C TYR A 114 0.05 6.39 6.41
N VAL A 115 -0.50 6.51 7.63
CA VAL A 115 -0.37 5.47 8.66
C VAL A 115 -0.98 4.16 8.19
N THR A 116 -2.13 4.22 7.53
CA THR A 116 -2.77 3.03 6.95
C THR A 116 -1.88 2.38 5.90
N ALA A 117 -1.32 3.17 4.97
CA ALA A 117 -0.41 2.67 3.94
C ALA A 117 0.81 1.96 4.54
N VAL A 118 1.43 2.57 5.56
CA VAL A 118 2.56 1.95 6.28
C VAL A 118 2.15 0.62 6.92
N LEU A 119 0.99 0.54 7.56
CA LEU A 119 0.49 -0.70 8.16
C LEU A 119 0.25 -1.80 7.12
N VAL A 120 -0.33 -1.45 5.97
CA VAL A 120 -0.55 -2.40 4.86
C VAL A 120 0.79 -2.93 4.33
N VAL A 121 1.78 -2.05 4.13
CA VAL A 121 3.12 -2.45 3.66
C VAL A 121 3.80 -3.37 4.66
N LEU A 122 3.78 -3.02 5.96
CA LEU A 122 4.34 -3.87 7.02
C LEU A 122 3.61 -5.22 7.15
N GLY A 123 2.29 -5.21 7.04
CA GLY A 123 1.47 -6.42 7.02
C GLY A 123 1.79 -7.32 5.83
N PHE A 124 2.00 -6.74 4.64
CA PHE A 124 2.41 -7.47 3.45
C PHE A 124 3.80 -8.09 3.60
N ILE A 125 4.78 -7.35 4.14
CA ILE A 125 6.12 -7.88 4.42
C ILE A 125 6.03 -9.05 5.40
N THR A 126 5.24 -8.89 6.46
CA THR A 126 4.99 -9.97 7.43
C THR A 126 4.38 -11.20 6.77
N ASN A 127 3.38 -11.02 5.90
CA ASN A 127 2.78 -12.11 5.11
C ASN A 127 3.83 -12.82 4.24
N ARG A 128 4.68 -12.07 3.52
CA ARG A 128 5.74 -12.64 2.68
C ARG A 128 6.75 -13.43 3.49
N LEU A 129 7.15 -12.92 4.66
CA LEU A 129 8.05 -13.62 5.57
C LEU A 129 7.41 -14.89 6.12
N ASN A 130 6.18 -14.83 6.62
CA ASN A 130 5.48 -16.00 7.17
C ASN A 130 5.31 -17.11 6.13
N VAL A 131 4.89 -16.79 4.90
CA VAL A 131 4.75 -17.79 3.83
C VAL A 131 6.10 -18.39 3.46
N SER A 132 7.17 -17.59 3.40
CA SER A 132 8.51 -18.07 3.04
C SER A 132 9.12 -18.95 4.14
N ILE A 133 9.05 -18.51 5.40
CA ILE A 133 9.57 -19.25 6.56
C ILE A 133 8.82 -20.58 6.70
N THR A 134 7.48 -20.56 6.63
CA THR A 134 6.68 -21.79 6.77
C THR A 134 6.82 -22.73 5.57
N GLY A 135 7.18 -22.21 4.39
CA GLY A 135 7.58 -23.01 3.24
C GLY A 135 8.92 -23.71 3.44
N LEU A 136 9.91 -22.99 3.97
CA LEU A 136 11.24 -23.53 4.28
C LEU A 136 11.20 -24.54 5.44
N GLU A 137 10.47 -24.25 6.52
CA GLU A 137 10.28 -25.18 7.64
C GLU A 137 9.58 -26.47 7.19
N ALA A 138 8.61 -26.38 6.27
CA ALA A 138 7.96 -27.55 5.70
C ALA A 138 8.88 -28.40 4.81
N SER A 139 9.87 -27.78 4.16
CA SER A 139 10.84 -28.49 3.30
C SER A 139 12.06 -29.02 4.07
N ALA A 140 12.49 -28.34 5.14
CA ALA A 140 13.71 -28.66 5.88
C ALA A 140 13.45 -29.43 7.18
N GLY A 141 12.23 -29.39 7.73
CA GLY A 141 11.88 -30.04 9.00
C GLY A 141 12.56 -29.43 10.23
N VAL A 142 13.25 -28.29 10.08
CA VAL A 142 13.98 -27.59 11.15
C VAL A 142 13.48 -26.14 11.21
N ARG A 143 13.41 -25.61 12.44
CA ARG A 143 12.95 -24.24 12.73
C ARG A 143 13.90 -23.22 12.09
N TYR A 144 13.39 -22.37 11.20
CA TYR A 144 14.20 -21.39 10.47
C TYR A 144 14.06 -20.01 11.10
N ILE A 145 15.20 -19.45 11.55
CA ILE A 145 15.28 -18.08 12.07
C ILE A 145 16.12 -17.28 11.07
N PRO A 146 15.57 -16.20 10.47
CA PRO A 146 16.28 -15.43 9.46
C PRO A 146 17.56 -14.82 10.04
N LYS A 147 18.64 -14.90 9.27
CA LYS A 147 19.95 -14.34 9.67
C LYS A 147 19.99 -12.85 9.38
N TRP A 148 20.73 -12.10 10.20
CA TRP A 148 20.98 -10.67 9.97
C TRP A 148 21.54 -10.36 8.58
N THR A 149 22.32 -11.28 8.00
CA THR A 149 22.86 -11.14 6.65
C THR A 149 21.78 -11.20 5.56
N GLU A 150 20.71 -11.98 5.75
CA GLU A 150 19.60 -12.06 4.79
C GLU A 150 18.78 -10.77 4.78
N LEU A 151 18.56 -10.19 5.97
CA LEU A 151 17.99 -8.85 6.12
C LEU A 151 18.84 -7.78 5.45
N ALA A 152 20.16 -7.82 5.65
CA ALA A 152 21.10 -6.88 5.04
C ALA A 152 21.10 -6.96 3.50
N ILE A 153 21.10 -8.16 2.94
CA ILE A 153 21.04 -8.37 1.48
C ILE A 153 19.70 -7.85 0.91
N THR A 154 18.59 -8.12 1.59
CA THR A 154 17.27 -7.63 1.18
C THR A 154 17.25 -6.09 1.18
N GLY A 155 17.80 -5.46 2.23
CA GLY A 155 17.95 -4.02 2.30
C GLY A 155 18.83 -3.44 1.19
N ALA A 156 19.93 -4.13 0.84
CA ALA A 156 20.81 -3.72 -0.25
C ALA A 156 20.10 -3.74 -1.62
N ILE A 157 19.27 -4.76 -1.88
CA ILE A 157 18.47 -4.84 -3.12
C ILE A 157 17.47 -3.68 -3.20
N ILE A 158 16.79 -3.38 -2.10
CA ILE A 158 15.84 -2.24 -2.04
C ILE A 158 16.58 -0.91 -2.29
N ALA A 159 17.72 -0.71 -1.62
CA ALA A 159 18.54 0.48 -1.80
C ALA A 159 19.06 0.62 -3.24
N ALA A 160 19.49 -0.49 -3.86
CA ALA A 160 19.89 -0.51 -5.26
C ALA A 160 18.73 -0.14 -6.20
N GLY A 161 17.51 -0.61 -5.90
CA GLY A 161 16.29 -0.22 -6.62
C GLY A 161 16.03 1.28 -6.57
N PHE A 162 16.08 1.89 -5.38
CA PHE A 162 15.94 3.34 -5.23
C PHE A 162 17.07 4.12 -5.93
N ALA A 163 18.31 3.63 -5.87
CA ALA A 163 19.45 4.25 -6.56
C ALA A 163 19.28 4.21 -8.08
N LEU A 164 18.85 3.08 -8.63
CA LEU A 164 18.60 2.93 -10.07
C LEU A 164 17.42 3.79 -10.52
N PHE A 165 16.34 3.86 -9.73
CA PHE A 165 15.22 4.75 -9.99
C PHE A 165 15.63 6.22 -9.97
N GLY A 166 16.43 6.64 -8.99
CA GLY A 166 16.98 8.00 -8.92
C GLY A 166 17.93 8.33 -10.08
N LEU A 167 18.69 7.36 -10.57
CA LEU A 167 19.47 7.51 -11.81
C LEU A 167 18.54 7.65 -13.02
N ALA A 168 17.49 6.82 -13.11
CA ALA A 168 16.54 6.87 -14.21
C ALA A 168 15.82 8.23 -14.29
N THR A 169 15.36 8.80 -13.16
CA THR A 169 14.72 10.12 -13.14
C THR A 169 15.68 11.27 -13.46
N LYS A 170 16.98 11.11 -13.19
CA LYS A 170 18.00 12.09 -13.53
C LYS A 170 18.41 12.05 -15.01
N TYR A 171 18.45 10.87 -15.63
CA TYR A 171 18.98 10.68 -16.98
C TYR A 171 17.90 10.50 -18.06
N LEU A 172 16.69 10.06 -17.72
CA LEU A 172 15.57 10.00 -18.66
C LEU A 172 14.62 11.20 -18.44
N PRO A 173 14.12 11.84 -19.51
CA PRO A 173 13.09 12.87 -19.42
C PRO A 173 11.72 12.24 -19.09
N ILE A 174 11.55 11.84 -17.83
CA ILE A 174 10.32 11.17 -17.34
C ILE A 174 9.25 12.20 -16.96
N PHE A 175 9.66 13.39 -16.52
CA PHE A 175 8.76 14.50 -16.28
C PHE A 175 8.65 15.32 -17.57
N PRO A 176 7.45 15.47 -18.17
CA PRO A 176 7.19 16.56 -19.11
C PRO A 176 7.64 17.85 -18.44
N ALA A 177 8.36 18.71 -19.18
CA ALA A 177 8.65 20.05 -18.71
C ALA A 177 7.34 20.65 -18.20
N GLU A 178 7.36 21.15 -16.96
CA GLU A 178 6.20 21.77 -16.35
C GLU A 178 5.57 22.74 -17.35
N GLU A 179 4.33 22.50 -17.78
CA GLU A 179 3.45 23.57 -18.28
C GLU A 179 3.09 24.48 -17.09
N HIS A 180 4.10 25.13 -16.51
CA HIS A 180 3.89 26.39 -15.82
C HIS A 180 3.64 27.44 -16.91
N GLY A 181 2.39 27.50 -17.40
CA GLY A 181 2.04 28.53 -18.38
C GLY A 181 0.74 28.36 -19.17
N ALA A 182 -0.38 27.91 -18.57
CA ALA A 182 -1.69 28.01 -19.25
C ALA A 182 -2.93 28.09 -18.34
N LEU A 183 -2.79 28.43 -17.05
CA LEU A 183 -3.95 28.73 -16.18
C LEU A 183 -3.85 30.09 -15.49
N ALA A 184 -3.22 31.05 -16.15
CA ALA A 184 -3.29 32.46 -15.78
C ALA A 184 -3.51 33.33 -17.02
N GLU A 185 -4.73 33.33 -17.54
CA GLU A 185 -5.28 34.54 -18.16
C GLU A 185 -6.41 35.08 -17.27
N PRO A 186 -6.15 36.10 -16.44
CA PRO A 186 -7.20 36.97 -15.93
C PRO A 186 -7.57 38.08 -16.93
N GLU A 187 -7.43 37.87 -18.24
CA GLU A 187 -7.71 38.90 -19.26
C GLU A 187 -9.12 38.83 -19.88
N ALA A 188 -9.90 37.76 -19.67
CA ALA A 188 -11.24 37.65 -20.26
C ALA A 188 -12.32 38.45 -19.52
N VAL A 189 -12.13 38.82 -18.24
CA VAL A 189 -13.13 39.58 -17.48
C VAL A 189 -12.90 41.10 -17.57
N ALA A 190 -11.66 41.55 -17.78
CA ALA A 190 -11.35 42.98 -17.91
C ALA A 190 -11.78 43.58 -19.26
N ARG A 191 -11.80 42.80 -20.36
CA ARG A 191 -12.26 43.28 -21.67
C ARG A 191 -13.79 43.32 -21.82
N ALA A 192 -14.53 42.54 -21.03
CA ALA A 192 -15.99 42.59 -21.03
C ALA A 192 -16.56 43.84 -20.32
N GLY A 193 -15.83 44.40 -19.33
CA GLY A 193 -16.26 45.59 -18.61
C GLY A 193 -15.98 46.93 -19.32
N VAL A 194 -15.00 46.97 -20.24
CA VAL A 194 -14.59 48.21 -20.91
C VAL A 194 -15.36 48.47 -22.21
N LEU A 195 -16.00 47.45 -22.79
CA LEU A 195 -16.83 47.59 -24.00
C LEU A 195 -18.29 47.99 -23.71
N SER A 196 -18.69 48.15 -22.44
CA SER A 196 -20.05 48.58 -22.04
C SER A 196 -20.23 50.10 -21.97
N HIS A 197 -19.19 50.91 -22.19
CA HIS A 197 -19.24 52.37 -22.04
C HIS A 197 -18.67 53.16 -23.23
N ALA A 198 -18.51 52.54 -24.39
CA ALA A 198 -18.07 53.21 -25.62
C ALA A 198 -19.07 52.92 -26.76
N GLY A 199 -20.29 53.41 -26.61
CA GLY A 199 -21.35 53.28 -27.61
C GLY A 199 -22.74 53.34 -27.00
N ASP A 200 -23.08 54.52 -26.47
CA ASP A 200 -24.41 55.17 -26.46
C ASP A 200 -24.45 56.29 -25.41
#